data_AF-A0A3N5UR78-F1
#
_entry.id   AF-A0A3N5UR78-F1
#
_cell.length_a   1.000
_cell.length_b   1.000
_cell.length_c   1.000
_cell.angle_alpha   90.00
_cell.angle_beta   90.00
_cell.angle_gamma   90.00
#
_symmetry.space_group_name_H-M   'P 1'
#
loop_
_entity.id
_entity.type
_entity.pdbx_description
1 polymer ?
#
loop_
_entity_poly.entity_id
_entity_poly.type
_entity_poly.pdbx_seq_one_letter_code
_entity_poly.pdbx_strand_id
1 'polypeptide(L)' 'FKGGGPGLGLALVRGVARAHGGKVWVESAGHDELNFTGSTFYLMLPLMPPILVE' A
#
# COMPACT_ATOMS: atom_id res chain seq x y z
N PHE A 1 -15.40 -6.19 -7.20
CA PHE A 1 -14.73 -7.05 -6.21
C PHE A 1 -15.71 -7.38 -5.08
N LYS A 2 -15.90 -8.65 -4.69
CA LYS A 2 -16.85 -9.08 -3.62
C LYS A 2 -16.29 -10.23 -2.73
N GLY A 3 -15.00 -10.55 -2.86
CA GLY A 3 -14.32 -11.48 -1.95
C GLY A 3 -14.01 -10.79 -0.63
N GLY A 4 -14.73 -11.14 0.43
CA GLY A 4 -14.56 -10.62 1.79
C GLY A 4 -13.33 -11.22 2.47
N GLY A 5 -12.14 -11.02 1.91
CA GLY A 5 -10.90 -11.33 2.62
C GLY A 5 -10.83 -10.50 3.92
N PRO A 6 -10.10 -10.96 4.95
CA PRO A 6 -10.08 -10.33 6.28
C PRO A 6 -9.41 -8.93 6.32
N GLY A 7 -9.09 -8.33 5.17
CA GLY A 7 -8.43 -7.02 5.08
C GLY A 7 -6.93 -7.02 5.45
N LEU A 8 -6.32 -8.19 5.70
CA LEU A 8 -4.94 -8.28 6.18
C LEU A 8 -3.88 -7.90 5.14
N GLY A 9 -4.15 -8.09 3.84
CA GLY A 9 -3.14 -7.92 2.78
C GLY A 9 -2.48 -6.54 2.79
N LEU A 10 -3.26 -5.46 2.75
CA LEU A 10 -2.71 -4.10 2.75
C LEU A 10 -2.11 -3.68 4.09
N ALA A 11 -2.59 -4.25 5.20
CA ALA A 11 -1.99 -4.05 6.52
C ALA A 11 -0.58 -4.63 6.58
N LEU A 12 -0.37 -5.84 6.04
CA LEU A 12 0.94 -6.47 5.91
C LEU A 12 1.87 -5.65 5.01
N VAL A 13 1.39 -5.22 3.84
CA VAL A 13 2.16 -4.36 2.92
C VAL A 13 2.65 -3.09 3.62
N ARG A 14 1.78 -2.43 4.41
CA ARG A 14 2.15 -1.24 5.18
C ARG A 14 3.20 -1.53 6.26
N GLY A 15 3.11 -2.68 6.92
CA GLY A 15 4.12 -3.13 7.88
C GLY A 15 5.49 -3.33 7.22
N VAL A 16 5.53 -4.07 6.11
CA VAL A 16 6.76 -4.34 5.35
C VAL A 16 7.39 -3.06 4.82
N ALA A 17 6.60 -2.17 4.20
CA ALA A 17 7.10 -0.91 3.68
C ALA A 17 7.77 -0.07 4.79
N ARG A 18 7.14 0.02 5.97
CA ARG A 18 7.69 0.75 7.13
C ARG A 18 8.98 0.14 7.66
N ALA A 19 9.06 -1.19 7.74
CA ALA A 19 10.27 -1.89 8.17
C ALA A 19 11.48 -1.58 7.28
N HIS A 20 11.24 -1.25 6.00
CA HIS A 20 12.28 -0.84 5.05
C HIS A 20 12.48 0.68 4.99
N GLY A 21 11.93 1.45 5.93
CA GLY A 21 12.00 2.92 5.92
C GLY A 21 11.16 3.58 4.82
N GLY A 22 10.29 2.80 4.17
CA GLY A 22 9.44 3.23 3.07
C GLY A 22 8.05 3.68 3.48
N LYS A 23 7.26 4.02 2.47
CA LYS A 23 5.87 4.48 2.59
C LYS A 23 5.00 3.78 1.55
N VAL A 24 3.74 3.54 1.90
CA VAL A 24 2.71 3.04 0.99
C VAL A 24 1.45 3.89 1.14
N TRP A 25 0.79 4.17 0.02
CA TRP A 25 -0.51 4.83 -0.02
C TRP A 25 -1.29 4.36 -1.25
N VAL A 26 -2.56 4.74 -1.32
CA VAL A 26 -3.46 4.41 -2.42
C VAL A 26 -4.19 5.68 -2.85
N GLU A 27 -4.35 5.85 -4.15
CA GLU A 27 -5.24 6.85 -4.74
C GLU A 27 -6.38 6.11 -5.44
N SER A 28 -7.61 6.52 -5.15
CA SER A 28 -8.81 5.98 -5.77
C SER A 28 -9.88 7.06 -5.80
N ALA A 29 -10.61 7.14 -6.91
CA ALA A 29 -11.81 7.95 -7.00
C ALA A 29 -13.01 7.35 -6.22
N GLY A 30 -12.83 6.17 -5.62
CA GLY A 30 -13.88 5.44 -4.91
C GLY A 30 -14.55 4.37 -5.76
N HIS A 31 -15.64 3.82 -5.22
CA HIS A 31 -16.45 2.79 -5.89
C HIS A 31 -17.41 3.44 -6.89
N ASP A 32 -17.26 3.11 -8.17
CA ASP A 32 -18.13 3.54 -9.26
C ASP A 32 -18.43 2.34 -10.19
N GLU A 33 -19.69 1.91 -10.22
CA GLU A 33 -20.15 0.74 -11.00
C GLU A 33 -20.50 1.07 -12.46
N LEU A 34 -20.44 2.34 -12.86
CA LEU A 34 -20.63 2.76 -14.25
C LEU A 34 -19.27 2.91 -14.94
N ASN A 35 -18.33 3.58 -14.27
CA ASN A 35 -17.06 3.97 -14.86
C ASN A 35 -15.86 3.08 -14.45
N PHE A 36 -16.01 2.21 -13.44
CA PHE A 36 -15.00 1.24 -13.01
C PHE A 36 -13.59 1.85 -12.82
N THR A 37 -13.50 2.96 -12.08
CA THR A 37 -12.33 3.86 -12.00
C THR A 37 -11.05 3.24 -11.40
N GLY A 38 -11.14 2.05 -10.81
CA GLY A 38 -9.97 1.34 -10.26
C GLY A 38 -9.30 2.03 -9.06
N SER A 39 -8.06 1.65 -8.78
CA SER A 39 -7.22 2.21 -7.72
C SER A 39 -5.75 2.08 -8.09
N THR A 40 -4.96 3.10 -7.78
CA THR A 40 -3.49 3.07 -7.97
C THR A 40 -2.81 2.99 -6.61
N PHE A 41 -1.95 1.99 -6.45
CA PHE A 41 -1.18 1.77 -5.23
C PHE A 41 0.26 2.21 -5.46
N TYR A 42 0.78 2.98 -4.50
CA TYR A 42 2.12 3.54 -4.57
C TYR A 42 2.98 2.96 -3.45
N LEU A 43 4.19 2.54 -3.81
CA LEU A 43 5.22 2.10 -2.89
C LEU A 43 6.46 2.97 -3.11
N MET A 44 6.92 3.60 -2.04
CA MET A 44 8.16 4.38 -2.02
C MET A 44 9.13 3.70 -1.08
N LEU A 45 10.33 3.40 -1.58
CA LEU A 45 11.43 2.85 -0.81
C LEU A 45 12.65 3.79 -0.89
N PRO A 46 13.42 3.91 0.20
CA PRO A 46 14.75 4.52 0.14
C PRO A 46 15.65 3.76 -0.84
N LEU A 47 16.50 4.46 -1.59
CA LEU A 47 17.49 3.83 -2.50
C LEU A 47 18.60 3.10 -1.73
N MET A 48 18.87 3.54 -0.50
CA MET A 48 19.82 2.91 0.42
C MET A 48 19.06 2.42 1.64
N PRO A 49 19.42 1.27 2.21
CA PRO A 49 18.78 0.80 3.43
C PRO A 49 18.97 1.83 4.58
N PRO A 50 18.05 1.87 5.56
CA PRO A 50 18.22 2.72 6.72
C PRO A 50 19.56 2.41 7.41
N ILE A 51 20.34 3.44 7.72
CA ILE A 51 21.54 3.27 8.54
C ILE A 51 21.06 2.88 9.94
N LEU A 52 21.42 1.66 10.36
CA LEU A 52 21.22 1.23 11.74
C LEU A 52 22.19 2.03 12.60
N VAL A 53 21.65 2.93 13.43
CA VAL A 53 22.42 3.61 14.47
C VAL A 53 22.23 2.77 15.74
N GLU A 54 23.31 2.20 16.27
CA GLU A 54 23.32 1.51 17.57
C GLU A 54 23.12 2.48 18.74
#